data_AF-A0A258YHE1-F1
#
_entry.id   AF-A0A258YHE1-F1
#
_cell.length_a   1.000
_cell.length_b   1.000
_cell.length_c   1.000
_cell.angle_alpha   90.00
_cell.angle_beta   90.00
_cell.angle_gamma   90.00
#
_symmetry.space_group_name_H-M   'P 1'
#
loop_
_entity.id
_entity.type
_entity.pdbx_description
1 polymer ?
#
loop_
_entity_poly.entity_id
_entity_poly.type
_entity_poly.pdbx_seq_one_letter_code
_entity_poly.pdbx_strand_id
1 'polypeptide(L)'
;MESTNLQQAIKPTFNLLKFTFGLVSIVAGLDKFTNLLTNWEQYINPSLGEMLPFSGHTFMMIVGVMEIVAGLIVLVKTEIGGYIVSAWLTLIALTLIANFSYVDVAVRELVMAISAFGMARMARFIS
;
A
#
# COMPACT_ATOMS: atom_id res chain seq x y z
N MET A 1 12.36 -32.69 5.56
CA MET A 1 13.69 -32.05 5.71
C MET A 1 13.89 -30.94 4.69
N GLU A 2 13.74 -31.19 3.39
CA GLU A 2 13.93 -30.18 2.34
C GLU A 2 12.94 -28.99 2.45
N SER A 3 11.66 -29.27 2.66
CA SER A 3 10.63 -28.22 2.86
C SER A 3 10.88 -27.35 4.09
N THR A 4 11.37 -27.94 5.18
CA THR A 4 11.71 -27.23 6.43
C THR A 4 12.90 -26.28 6.23
N ASN A 5 13.92 -26.71 5.48
CA ASN A 5 15.08 -25.88 5.14
C ASN A 5 14.68 -24.70 4.23
N LEU A 6 13.79 -24.94 3.26
CA LEU A 6 13.28 -23.89 2.38
C LEU A 6 12.50 -22.80 3.15
N GLN A 7 11.65 -23.23 4.09
CA GLN A 7 10.90 -22.32 4.97
C GLN A 7 11.84 -21.46 5.81
N GLN A 8 12.88 -22.08 6.39
CA GLN A 8 13.86 -21.37 7.21
C GLN A 8 14.68 -20.36 6.38
N ALA A 9 14.95 -20.64 5.11
CA ALA A 9 15.63 -19.74 4.20
C ALA A 9 14.78 -18.52 3.78
N ILE A 10 13.46 -18.69 3.59
CA ILE A 10 12.58 -17.62 3.08
C ILE A 10 12.04 -16.73 4.21
N LYS A 11 11.94 -17.26 5.44
CA LYS A 11 11.35 -16.55 6.59
C LYS A 11 11.95 -15.17 6.88
N PRO A 12 13.28 -14.94 6.80
CA PRO A 12 13.86 -13.60 6.98
C PRO A 12 13.36 -12.61 5.92
N THR A 13 13.41 -13.00 4.64
CA THR A 13 12.94 -12.18 3.51
C THR A 13 11.46 -11.88 3.62
N PHE A 14 10.66 -12.88 4.01
CA PHE A 14 9.24 -12.71 4.26
C PHE A 14 8.97 -11.70 5.39
N ASN A 15 9.69 -11.80 6.50
CA ASN A 15 9.54 -10.88 7.62
C ASN A 15 9.94 -9.45 7.23
N LEU A 16 10.99 -9.27 6.43
CA LEU A 16 11.37 -7.97 5.90
C LEU A 16 10.24 -7.36 5.07
N LEU A 17 9.65 -8.12 4.13
CA LEU A 17 8.52 -7.64 3.35
C LEU A 17 7.31 -7.32 4.22
N LYS A 18 7.00 -8.17 5.20
CA LYS A 18 5.91 -7.96 6.17
C LYS A 18 6.08 -6.64 6.92
N PHE A 19 7.26 -6.37 7.47
CA PHE A 19 7.51 -5.14 8.21
C PHE A 19 7.57 -3.93 7.28
N THR A 20 8.14 -4.05 6.09
CA THR A 20 8.15 -2.97 5.10
C THR A 20 6.72 -2.58 4.73
N PHE A 21 5.90 -3.50 4.24
CA PHE A 21 4.53 -3.16 3.84
C PHE A 21 3.63 -2.79 5.01
N GLY A 22 3.84 -3.36 6.20
CA GLY A 22 3.09 -2.97 7.39
C GLY A 22 3.44 -1.55 7.86
N LEU A 23 4.72 -1.28 8.12
CA LEU A 23 5.18 -0.01 8.67
C LEU A 23 5.08 1.12 7.66
N VAL A 24 5.47 0.90 6.39
CA VAL A 24 5.39 1.95 5.35
C VAL A 24 3.94 2.36 5.13
N SER A 25 2.98 1.43 5.11
CA SER A 25 1.56 1.79 4.95
C SER A 25 1.05 2.63 6.12
N ILE A 26 1.48 2.32 7.36
CA ILE A 26 1.13 3.12 8.54
C ILE A 26 1.74 4.51 8.46
N VAL A 27 3.03 4.61 8.13
CA VAL A 27 3.73 5.91 8.02
C VAL A 27 3.15 6.74 6.89
N ALA A 28 2.88 6.15 5.72
CA ALA A 28 2.26 6.83 4.59
C ALA A 28 0.85 7.33 4.91
N GLY A 29 0.08 6.56 5.67
CA GLY A 29 -1.25 6.98 6.12
C GLY A 29 -1.19 8.09 7.16
N LEU A 30 -0.25 8.03 8.11
CA LEU A 30 0.00 9.12 9.07
C LEU A 30 0.46 10.41 8.38
N ASP A 31 1.29 10.29 7.34
CA ASP A 31 1.78 11.44 6.60
C ASP A 31 0.66 12.19 5.87
N LYS A 32 -0.47 11.55 5.55
CA LYS A 32 -1.64 12.22 4.96
C LYS A 32 -2.34 13.20 5.91
N PHE A 33 -2.09 13.09 7.21
CA PHE A 33 -2.56 14.06 8.21
C PHE A 33 -1.57 15.21 8.40
N THR A 34 -0.27 14.91 8.28
CA THR A 34 0.80 15.87 8.61
C THR A 34 1.39 16.58 7.39
N ASN A 35 1.21 16.02 6.19
CA ASN A 35 1.80 16.46 4.92
C ASN A 35 3.32 16.74 5.02
N LEU A 36 4.08 15.90 5.73
CA LEU A 36 5.52 16.11 5.94
C LEU A 36 6.33 15.75 4.70
N LEU A 37 5.96 14.67 3.99
CA LEU A 37 6.65 14.28 2.76
C LEU A 37 6.18 15.09 1.57
N THR A 38 4.87 15.32 1.47
CA THR A 38 4.27 16.04 0.33
C THR A 38 2.87 16.53 0.67
N ASN A 39 2.36 17.49 -0.11
CA ASN A 39 0.94 17.82 -0.08
C ASN A 39 0.17 16.75 -0.87
N TRP A 40 -0.58 15.92 -0.15
CA TRP A 40 -1.26 14.76 -0.74
C TRP A 40 -2.46 15.13 -1.61
N GLU A 41 -3.05 16.31 -1.42
CA GLU A 41 -4.23 16.76 -2.16
C GLU A 41 -3.94 16.96 -3.65
N GLN A 42 -2.68 17.23 -4.01
CA GLN A 42 -2.26 17.42 -5.40
C GLN A 42 -2.36 16.16 -6.28
N TYR A 43 -2.46 14.97 -5.67
CA TYR A 43 -2.60 13.70 -6.37
C TYR A 43 -4.07 13.35 -6.65
N ILE A 44 -5.02 14.10 -6.07
CA ILE A 44 -6.44 13.92 -6.34
C ILE A 44 -6.75 14.44 -7.75
N ASN A 45 -7.48 13.66 -8.54
CA ASN A 45 -8.01 14.16 -9.82
C ASN A 45 -8.93 15.37 -9.55
N PRO A 46 -8.73 16.53 -10.20
CA PRO A 46 -9.64 17.67 -10.07
C PRO A 46 -11.11 17.31 -10.27
N SER A 47 -11.44 16.46 -11.25
CA SER A 47 -12.80 15.98 -11.52
C SER A 47 -13.37 15.11 -10.38
N LEU A 48 -12.54 14.31 -9.71
CA LEU A 48 -12.97 13.58 -8.52
C LEU A 48 -13.16 14.53 -7.33
N GLY A 49 -12.29 15.53 -7.19
CA GLY A 49 -12.39 16.56 -6.16
C GLY A 49 -13.73 17.31 -6.19
N GLU A 50 -14.22 17.65 -7.39
CA GLU A 50 -15.50 18.35 -7.57
C GLU A 50 -16.73 17.47 -7.28
N MET A 51 -16.60 16.15 -7.39
CA MET A 51 -17.68 15.19 -7.09
C MET A 51 -17.79 14.83 -5.62
N LEU A 52 -16.77 15.13 -4.81
CA LEU A 52 -16.75 14.76 -3.40
C LEU A 52 -17.64 15.72 -2.59
N PRO A 53 -18.44 15.20 -1.64
CA PRO A 53 -19.27 16.04 -0.76
C PRO A 53 -18.44 16.74 0.34
N PHE A 54 -17.12 16.63 0.31
CA PHE A 54 -16.18 17.17 1.28
C PHE A 54 -14.86 17.59 0.62
N SER A 55 -14.03 18.33 1.35
CA SER A 55 -12.75 18.86 0.84
C SER A 55 -11.75 17.75 0.48
N GLY A 56 -10.84 18.03 -0.46
CA GLY A 56 -9.72 17.13 -0.81
C GLY A 56 -8.87 16.76 0.40
N HIS A 57 -8.66 17.69 1.33
CA HIS A 57 -8.00 17.44 2.61
C HIS A 57 -8.70 16.34 3.43
N THR A 58 -10.02 16.45 3.59
CA THR A 58 -10.82 15.45 4.32
C THR A 58 -10.76 14.08 3.62
N PHE A 59 -10.77 14.06 2.29
CA PHE A 59 -10.58 12.83 1.53
C PHE A 59 -9.23 12.17 1.83
N MET A 60 -8.13 12.94 1.79
CA MET A 60 -6.81 12.39 2.07
C MET A 60 -6.67 11.88 3.50
N MET A 61 -7.29 12.52 4.49
CA MET A 61 -7.35 11.99 5.86
C MET A 61 -8.07 10.63 5.92
N ILE A 62 -9.20 10.48 5.23
CA ILE A 62 -9.93 9.20 5.16
C ILE A 62 -9.06 8.12 4.52
N VAL A 63 -8.40 8.45 3.41
CA VAL A 63 -7.42 7.56 2.75
C VAL A 63 -6.30 7.18 3.72
N GLY A 64 -5.79 8.13 4.51
CA GLY A 64 -4.76 7.89 5.52
C GLY A 64 -5.20 6.89 6.59
N VAL A 65 -6.44 6.98 7.09
CA VAL A 65 -7.00 5.97 8.01
C VAL A 65 -7.02 4.59 7.36
N MET A 66 -7.48 4.50 6.11
CA MET A 66 -7.57 3.22 5.39
C MET A 66 -6.19 2.57 5.20
N GLU A 67 -5.16 3.34 4.90
CA GLU A 67 -3.79 2.84 4.76
C GLU A 67 -3.19 2.38 6.09
N ILE A 68 -3.45 3.11 7.19
CA ILE A 68 -3.04 2.68 8.53
C ILE A 68 -3.68 1.33 8.87
N VAL A 69 -5.00 1.21 8.64
CA VAL A 69 -5.72 -0.05 8.87
C VAL A 69 -5.16 -1.17 7.99
N ALA A 70 -4.89 -0.92 6.71
CA ALA A 70 -4.28 -1.90 5.82
C ALA A 70 -2.89 -2.35 6.33
N GLY A 71 -2.05 -1.42 6.78
CA GLY A 71 -0.75 -1.71 7.37
C GLY A 71 -0.85 -2.55 8.64
N LEU A 72 -1.80 -2.25 9.52
CA LEU A 72 -2.08 -3.09 10.70
C LEU A 72 -2.54 -4.50 10.30
N ILE A 73 -3.40 -4.63 9.29
CA ILE A 73 -3.83 -5.93 8.77
C ILE A 73 -2.64 -6.71 8.23
N VAL A 74 -1.69 -6.09 7.52
CA VAL A 74 -0.46 -6.77 7.07
C VAL A 74 0.34 -7.33 8.25
N LEU A 75 0.44 -6.59 9.37
CA LEU A 75 1.19 -7.03 10.54
C LEU A 75 0.51 -8.19 11.28
N VAL A 76 -0.83 -8.24 11.30
CA VAL A 76 -1.60 -9.29 11.98
C VAL A 76 -1.86 -10.50 11.07
N LYS A 77 -2.30 -10.26 9.84
CA LYS A 77 -2.65 -11.25 8.82
C LYS A 77 -2.01 -10.89 7.47
N THR A 78 -0.73 -11.19 7.33
CA THR A 78 0.10 -10.81 6.16
C THR A 78 -0.47 -11.23 4.82
N GLU A 79 -1.11 -12.41 4.72
CA GLU A 79 -1.74 -12.86 3.47
C GLU A 79 -2.83 -11.89 3.01
N ILE A 80 -3.82 -11.67 3.87
CA ILE A 80 -4.98 -10.82 3.55
C ILE A 80 -4.53 -9.37 3.37
N GLY A 81 -3.69 -8.87 4.29
CA GLY A 81 -3.17 -7.51 4.23
C GLY A 81 -2.36 -7.26 2.95
N GLY A 82 -1.54 -8.22 2.52
CA GLY A 82 -0.76 -8.09 1.29
C GLY A 82 -1.63 -8.00 0.04
N TYR A 83 -2.73 -8.76 -0.04
CA TYR A 83 -3.69 -8.62 -1.14
C TYR A 83 -4.44 -7.27 -1.10
N ILE A 84 -4.84 -6.80 0.09
CA ILE A 84 -5.48 -5.49 0.26
C ILE A 84 -4.55 -4.39 -0.21
N VAL A 85 -3.31 -4.36 0.27
CA VAL A 85 -2.30 -3.37 -0.11
C VAL A 85 -2.01 -3.45 -1.61
N SER A 86 -1.85 -4.64 -2.17
CA SER A 86 -1.62 -4.82 -3.61
C SER A 86 -2.75 -4.23 -4.47
N ALA A 87 -4.00 -4.54 -4.13
CA ALA A 87 -5.16 -4.00 -4.83
C ALA A 87 -5.24 -2.48 -4.68
N TRP A 88 -4.99 -1.96 -3.47
CA TRP A 88 -5.01 -0.53 -3.18
C TRP A 88 -3.98 0.25 -3.99
N LEU A 89 -2.72 -0.17 -3.97
CA LEU A 89 -1.63 0.47 -4.73
C LEU A 89 -1.88 0.39 -6.24
N THR A 90 -2.48 -0.71 -6.71
CA THR A 90 -2.88 -0.85 -8.12
C THR A 90 -3.94 0.17 -8.50
N LEU A 91 -4.95 0.38 -7.65
CA LEU A 91 -6.00 1.38 -7.89
C LEU A 91 -5.44 2.81 -7.90
N ILE A 92 -4.52 3.14 -7.00
CA ILE A 92 -3.80 4.43 -7.01
C ILE A 92 -3.05 4.59 -8.32
N ALA A 93 -2.26 3.60 -8.73
CA ALA A 93 -1.49 3.65 -9.97
C ALA A 93 -2.39 3.85 -11.20
N LEU A 94 -3.50 3.11 -11.29
CA LEU A 94 -4.45 3.26 -12.40
C LEU A 94 -5.08 4.66 -12.44
N THR A 95 -5.37 5.24 -11.28
CA THR A 95 -5.91 6.61 -11.19
C THR A 95 -4.89 7.64 -11.69
N LEU A 96 -3.62 7.51 -11.31
CA LEU A 96 -2.54 8.39 -11.78
C LEU A 96 -2.31 8.27 -13.29
N ILE A 97 -2.32 7.04 -13.82
CA ILE A 97 -2.21 6.76 -15.26
C ILE A 97 -3.39 7.36 -16.02
N ALA A 98 -4.62 7.18 -15.52
CA ALA A 98 -5.82 7.72 -16.17
C ALA A 98 -5.79 9.25 -16.27
N ASN A 99 -5.19 9.92 -15.29
CA ASN A 99 -5.02 11.38 -15.27
C ASN A 99 -3.79 11.85 -16.05
N PHE A 100 -3.00 10.94 -16.61
CA PHE A 100 -1.71 11.20 -17.24
C PHE A 100 -0.75 12.05 -16.38
N SER A 101 -0.93 11.99 -15.06
CA SER A 101 -0.24 12.82 -14.08
C SER A 101 0.60 11.91 -13.18
N TYR A 102 1.87 12.28 -12.95
CA TYR A 102 2.80 11.50 -12.11
C TYR A 102 2.93 10.02 -12.53
N VAL A 103 3.06 9.77 -13.85
CA VAL A 103 3.17 8.42 -14.41
C VAL A 103 4.41 7.67 -13.87
N ASP A 104 5.47 8.40 -13.55
CA ASP A 104 6.66 7.90 -12.88
C ASP A 104 6.37 7.34 -11.47
N VAL A 105 5.49 8.02 -10.72
CA VAL A 105 5.00 7.53 -9.42
C VAL A 105 4.11 6.31 -9.63
N ALA A 106 3.20 6.34 -10.60
CA ALA A 106 2.30 5.23 -10.88
C ALA A 106 3.03 3.91 -11.18
N VAL A 107 4.14 3.96 -11.92
CA VAL A 107 4.96 2.76 -12.19
C VAL A 107 5.56 2.20 -10.90
N ARG A 108 6.01 3.06 -9.97
CA ARG A 108 6.55 2.61 -8.67
C ARG A 108 5.46 1.97 -7.82
N GLU A 109 4.26 2.54 -7.82
CA GLU A 109 3.09 1.97 -7.15
C GLU A 109 2.77 0.56 -7.65
N LEU A 110 2.85 0.32 -8.97
CA LEU A 110 2.67 -1.03 -9.53
C LEU A 110 3.77 -2.01 -9.10
N VAL A 111 5.03 -1.56 -9.05
CA VAL A 111 6.14 -2.40 -8.57
C VAL A 111 5.92 -2.80 -7.11
N MET A 112 5.48 -1.85 -6.27
CA MET A 112 5.13 -2.11 -4.87
C MET A 112 3.91 -3.04 -4.76
N ALA A 113 2.90 -2.86 -5.62
CA ALA A 113 1.71 -3.70 -5.66
C ALA A 113 2.04 -5.17 -6.00
N ILE A 114 2.91 -5.40 -6.99
CA ILE A 114 3.38 -6.74 -7.37
C ILE A 114 4.20 -7.36 -6.24
N SER A 115 5.04 -6.57 -5.59
CA SER A 115 5.84 -7.03 -4.44
C SER A 115 4.96 -7.41 -3.24
N ALA A 116 3.92 -6.63 -2.96
CA ALA A 116 2.92 -6.94 -1.92
C ALA A 116 2.12 -8.21 -2.25
N PHE A 117 1.75 -8.40 -3.53
CA PHE A 117 1.10 -9.63 -3.99
C PHE A 117 2.01 -10.85 -3.83
N GLY A 118 3.30 -10.72 -4.19
CA GLY A 118 4.30 -11.75 -3.98
C GLY A 118 4.45 -12.12 -2.50
N MET A 119 4.49 -11.13 -1.62
CA MET A 119 4.49 -11.34 -0.17
C MET A 119 3.22 -12.07 0.30
N ALA A 120 2.03 -11.68 -0.17
CA ALA A 120 0.77 -12.35 0.18
C ALA A 120 0.76 -13.82 -0.27
N ARG A 121 1.28 -14.10 -1.46
CA ARG A 121 1.45 -15.46 -1.98
C ARG A 121 2.42 -16.28 -1.15
N MET A 122 3.54 -15.69 -0.71
CA MET A 122 4.49 -16.36 0.18
C MET A 122 3.91 -16.63 1.57
N ALA A 123 3.09 -15.71 2.09
CA ALA A 123 2.44 -15.86 3.41
C ALA A 123 1.69 -17.19 3.51
N ARG A 124 0.96 -17.59 2.46
CA ARG A 124 0.22 -18.87 2.40
C ARG A 124 1.04 -20.11 2.69
N PHE A 125 2.34 -20.05 2.48
CA PHE A 125 3.23 -21.18 2.68
C PHE A 125 4.06 -21.06 3.96
N ILE A 126 4.17 -19.86 4.56
CA ILE A 126 5.10 -19.55 5.66
C ILE A 126 4.39 -19.21 6.97
N SER A 127 3.18 -18.65 6.92
CA SER A 127 2.44 -18.15 8.09
C SER A 127 1.74 -19.24 8.86
#